data_AF-A0A2S6NHW8-F1
#
_entry.id   AF-A0A2S6NHW8-F1
#
_cell.length_a   1.000
_cell.length_b   1.000
_cell.length_c   1.000
_cell.angle_alpha   90.00
_cell.angle_beta   90.00
_cell.angle_gamma   90.00
#
_symmetry.space_group_name_H-M   'P 1'
#
loop_
_entity.id
_entity.type
_entity.pdbx_description
1 polymer ?
#
loop_
_entity_poly.entity_id
_entity_poly.type
_entity_poly.pdbx_seq_one_letter_code
_entity_poly.pdbx_strand_id
1 'polypeptide(L)'
;MNDDFLQATQRAGATENLPGLAYNLVQVSRWAIDQPSTVSTVLLPKVRAALATASPKLRERAAWVFWVWMAGQKDETFDHAERWRSQVAPVFGRVWPLDANARDPDASRNLVRMALESGDAFPEAVEAIRDVVVPYEVVTISGWLQGDQSHREATTGHPLAFVRLMNAVLSADAAAIPPDLGAVLDECLAADSSVGSDSALLRLDALRRRSAT
;
A
#
# COMPACT_ATOMS: atom_id res chain seq x y z
N MET A 1 -27.36 -12.27 -15.99
CA MET A 1 -25.99 -11.70 -16.01
C MET A 1 -25.27 -12.14 -14.74
N ASN A 2 -24.84 -13.41 -14.64
CA ASN A 2 -24.41 -13.94 -13.33
C ASN A 2 -23.40 -15.11 -13.33
N ASP A 3 -22.78 -15.48 -14.45
CA ASP A 3 -21.69 -16.49 -14.46
C ASP A 3 -20.56 -16.11 -15.43
N ASP A 4 -20.92 -15.40 -16.50
CA ASP A 4 -19.99 -14.93 -17.54
C ASP A 4 -18.88 -14.02 -17.00
N PHE A 5 -19.11 -13.21 -15.97
CA PHE A 5 -18.07 -12.31 -15.45
C PHE A 5 -16.96 -13.10 -14.73
N LEU A 6 -17.33 -14.06 -13.88
CA LEU A 6 -16.37 -14.90 -13.16
C LEU A 6 -15.66 -15.86 -14.13
N GLN A 7 -16.40 -16.44 -15.09
CA GLN A 7 -15.80 -17.26 -16.15
C GLN A 7 -14.91 -16.43 -17.09
N ALA A 8 -15.24 -15.18 -17.39
CA ALA A 8 -14.38 -14.28 -18.16
C ALA A 8 -13.10 -13.92 -17.39
N THR A 9 -13.17 -13.71 -16.07
CA THR A 9 -11.95 -13.49 -15.27
C THR A 9 -11.09 -14.74 -15.12
N GLN A 10 -11.70 -15.93 -15.10
CA GLN A 10 -10.98 -17.21 -15.10
C GLN A 10 -10.40 -17.56 -16.48
N ARG A 11 -11.11 -17.26 -17.57
CA ARG A 11 -10.65 -17.46 -18.97
C ARG A 11 -9.65 -16.40 -19.41
N ALA A 12 -9.74 -15.17 -18.93
CA ALA A 12 -8.73 -14.11 -19.10
C ALA A 12 -7.45 -14.36 -18.28
N GLY A 13 -7.37 -15.48 -17.56
CA GLY A 13 -6.12 -16.09 -17.12
C GLY A 13 -5.20 -16.53 -18.28
N ALA A 14 -5.66 -16.45 -19.53
CA ALA A 14 -4.77 -16.30 -20.68
C ALA A 14 -4.10 -14.91 -20.60
N THR A 15 -2.83 -14.93 -20.21
CA THR A 15 -1.85 -13.86 -19.90
C THR A 15 -1.89 -12.50 -20.64
N GLU A 16 -2.75 -12.28 -21.63
CA GLU A 16 -2.63 -11.16 -22.57
C GLU A 16 -3.17 -9.81 -22.08
N ASN A 17 -4.04 -9.74 -21.05
CA ASN A 17 -4.57 -8.44 -20.58
C ASN A 17 -4.80 -8.29 -19.06
N LEU A 18 -3.82 -8.72 -18.26
CA LEU A 18 -3.83 -8.45 -16.81
C LEU A 18 -3.95 -6.95 -16.45
N PRO A 19 -3.32 -6.00 -17.18
CA PRO A 19 -3.48 -4.57 -16.89
C PRO A 19 -4.92 -4.07 -17.03
N GLY A 20 -5.60 -4.44 -18.12
CA GLY A 20 -6.99 -4.04 -18.35
C GLY A 20 -7.94 -4.65 -17.32
N LEU A 21 -7.72 -5.92 -16.95
CA LEU A 21 -8.54 -6.57 -15.93
C LEU A 21 -8.40 -5.91 -14.56
N ALA A 22 -7.16 -5.67 -14.10
CA ALA A 22 -6.92 -4.96 -12.84
C ALA A 22 -7.59 -3.59 -12.83
N TYR A 23 -7.41 -2.81 -13.90
CA TYR A 23 -8.02 -1.50 -14.05
C TYR A 23 -9.55 -1.55 -13.96
N ASN A 24 -10.18 -2.50 -14.67
CA ASN A 24 -11.63 -2.66 -14.67
C ASN A 24 -12.17 -3.05 -13.28
N LEU A 25 -11.49 -3.93 -12.55
CA LEU A 25 -11.89 -4.33 -11.20
C LEU A 25 -11.89 -3.14 -10.24
N VAL A 26 -10.86 -2.30 -10.29
CA VAL A 26 -10.78 -1.12 -9.41
C VAL A 26 -11.77 -0.05 -9.85
N GLN A 27 -11.89 0.23 -11.16
CA GLN A 27 -12.83 1.25 -11.68
C GLN A 27 -14.29 0.91 -11.40
N VAL A 28 -14.71 -0.34 -11.63
CA VAL A 28 -16.10 -0.75 -11.36
C VAL A 28 -16.43 -0.65 -9.87
N SER A 29 -15.43 -0.85 -9.02
CA SER A 29 -15.57 -0.72 -7.56
C SER A 29 -15.76 0.74 -7.13
N ARG A 30 -15.05 1.68 -7.79
CA ARG A 30 -15.29 3.11 -7.60
C ARG A 30 -16.69 3.50 -8.04
N TRP A 31 -17.10 3.12 -9.25
CA TRP A 31 -18.46 3.39 -9.72
C TRP A 31 -19.53 2.86 -8.75
N ALA A 32 -19.32 1.64 -8.21
CA ALA A 32 -20.20 1.01 -7.24
C ALA A 32 -20.32 1.77 -5.90
N ILE A 33 -19.27 2.49 -5.49
CA ILE A 33 -19.25 3.34 -4.29
C ILE A 33 -19.92 4.68 -4.57
N ASP A 34 -19.61 5.30 -5.72
CA ASP A 34 -20.16 6.60 -6.11
C ASP A 34 -21.67 6.53 -6.38
N GLN A 35 -22.17 5.38 -6.83
CA GLN A 35 -23.59 5.14 -7.13
C GLN A 35 -24.12 3.90 -6.41
N PRO A 36 -24.41 3.99 -5.09
CA PRO A 36 -24.90 2.87 -4.32
C PRO A 36 -26.22 2.32 -4.90
N SER A 37 -26.23 1.02 -5.18
CA SER A 37 -27.37 0.29 -5.70
C SER A 37 -27.36 -1.15 -5.20
N THR A 38 -28.44 -1.88 -5.43
CA THR A 38 -28.48 -3.33 -5.14
C THR A 38 -27.36 -4.07 -5.89
N VAL A 39 -27.03 -3.63 -7.10
CA VAL A 39 -25.93 -4.20 -7.90
C VAL A 39 -24.58 -3.94 -7.24
N SER A 40 -24.32 -2.74 -6.73
CA SER A 40 -23.03 -2.41 -6.11
C SER A 40 -22.78 -3.16 -4.81
N THR A 41 -23.84 -3.42 -4.03
CA THR A 41 -23.77 -4.17 -2.76
C THR A 41 -23.30 -5.61 -2.97
N VAL A 42 -23.69 -6.22 -4.09
CA VAL A 42 -23.26 -7.59 -4.47
C VAL A 42 -21.91 -7.58 -5.18
N LEU A 43 -21.59 -6.50 -5.91
CA LEU A 43 -20.37 -6.42 -6.72
C LEU A 43 -19.10 -6.30 -5.88
N LEU A 44 -19.05 -5.43 -4.87
CA LEU A 44 -17.81 -5.19 -4.10
C LEU A 44 -17.29 -6.47 -3.40
N PRO A 45 -18.14 -7.29 -2.74
CA PRO A 45 -17.68 -8.59 -2.21
C PRO A 45 -17.17 -9.55 -3.29
N LYS A 46 -17.78 -9.54 -4.50
CA LYS A 46 -17.31 -10.37 -5.62
C LYS A 46 -15.94 -9.92 -6.12
N VAL A 47 -15.68 -8.61 -6.21
CA VAL A 47 -14.36 -8.08 -6.58
C VAL A 47 -13.31 -8.49 -5.53
N ARG A 48 -13.64 -8.37 -4.24
CA ARG A 48 -12.74 -8.83 -3.17
C ARG A 48 -12.43 -10.32 -3.28
N ALA A 49 -13.45 -11.16 -3.47
CA ALA A 49 -13.28 -12.59 -3.64
C ALA A 49 -12.40 -12.92 -4.86
N ALA A 50 -12.61 -12.22 -5.98
CA ALA A 50 -11.79 -12.38 -7.18
C ALA A 50 -10.32 -12.02 -6.92
N LEU A 51 -10.04 -10.93 -6.21
CA LEU A 51 -8.68 -10.54 -5.82
C LEU A 51 -8.04 -11.52 -4.82
N ALA A 52 -8.83 -12.08 -3.90
CA ALA A 52 -8.35 -13.08 -2.95
C ALA A 52 -7.86 -14.36 -3.65
N THR A 53 -8.55 -14.81 -4.71
CA THR A 53 -8.18 -16.01 -5.47
C THR A 53 -7.34 -15.72 -6.71
N ALA A 54 -7.02 -14.46 -6.98
CA ALA A 54 -6.25 -14.03 -8.16
C ALA A 54 -4.81 -14.58 -8.13
N SER A 55 -4.12 -14.48 -9.27
CA SER A 55 -2.67 -14.69 -9.29
C SER A 55 -1.95 -13.51 -8.60
N PRO A 56 -0.73 -13.72 -8.05
CA PRO A 56 0.08 -12.63 -7.49
C PRO A 56 0.28 -11.47 -8.48
N LYS A 57 0.50 -11.77 -9.76
CA LYS A 57 0.67 -10.74 -10.82
C LYS A 57 -0.56 -9.85 -10.99
N LEU A 58 -1.76 -10.41 -10.88
CA LEU A 58 -2.99 -9.62 -10.98
C LEU A 58 -3.17 -8.73 -9.73
N ARG A 59 -2.82 -9.21 -8.54
CA ARG A 59 -2.84 -8.40 -7.30
C ARG A 59 -1.80 -7.29 -7.32
N GLU A 60 -0.58 -7.59 -7.74
CA GLU A 60 0.47 -6.58 -7.98
C GLU A 60 -0.06 -5.48 -8.89
N ARG A 61 -0.73 -5.86 -9.99
CA ARG A 61 -1.27 -4.89 -10.94
C ARG A 61 -2.44 -4.09 -10.38
N ALA A 62 -3.30 -4.70 -9.56
CA ALA A 62 -4.37 -3.99 -8.85
C ALA A 62 -3.79 -2.96 -7.85
N ALA A 63 -2.77 -3.34 -7.07
CA ALA A 63 -2.06 -2.40 -6.19
C ALA A 63 -1.41 -1.26 -6.98
N TRP A 64 -0.82 -1.57 -8.15
CA TRP A 64 -0.28 -0.53 -9.04
C TRP A 64 -1.35 0.45 -9.52
N VAL A 65 -2.57 -0.01 -9.85
CA VAL A 65 -3.67 0.89 -10.23
C VAL A 65 -4.03 1.84 -9.09
N PHE A 66 -4.10 1.36 -7.85
CA PHE A 66 -4.32 2.22 -6.69
C PHE A 66 -3.20 3.25 -6.48
N TRP A 67 -1.95 2.83 -6.64
CA TRP A 67 -0.82 3.76 -6.59
C TRP A 67 -0.93 4.83 -7.69
N VAL A 68 -1.20 4.45 -8.94
CA VAL A 68 -1.37 5.41 -10.04
C VAL A 68 -2.52 6.39 -9.79
N TRP A 69 -3.62 5.93 -9.18
CA TRP A 69 -4.70 6.84 -8.78
C TRP A 69 -4.22 7.88 -7.79
N MET A 70 -3.44 7.48 -6.79
CA MET A 70 -2.86 8.38 -5.79
C MET A 70 -1.83 9.33 -6.39
N ALA A 71 -0.87 8.82 -7.16
CA ALA A 71 0.21 9.60 -7.76
C ALA A 71 -0.30 10.73 -8.67
N GLY A 72 -1.52 10.61 -9.21
CA GLY A 72 -2.25 11.72 -9.82
C GLY A 72 -1.52 12.43 -10.97
N GLN A 73 -1.99 13.63 -11.33
CA GLN A 73 -1.20 14.56 -12.13
C GLN A 73 -0.38 15.43 -11.17
N LYS A 74 0.87 15.75 -11.54
CA LYS A 74 1.79 16.60 -10.77
C LYS A 74 1.39 18.08 -10.83
N ASP A 75 0.15 18.36 -10.43
CA ASP A 75 -0.30 19.73 -10.17
C ASP A 75 -0.04 20.02 -8.69
N GLU A 76 0.69 21.10 -8.40
CA GLU A 76 1.02 21.50 -7.03
C GLU A 76 -0.21 21.83 -6.18
N THR A 77 -1.37 22.06 -6.80
CA THR A 77 -2.65 22.29 -6.11
C THR A 77 -3.40 21.00 -5.76
N PHE A 78 -2.85 19.84 -6.10
CA PHE A 78 -3.52 18.57 -5.90
C PHE A 78 -3.51 18.13 -4.42
N ASP A 79 -4.68 18.09 -3.80
CA ASP A 79 -4.83 17.59 -2.43
C ASP A 79 -4.82 16.04 -2.40
N HIS A 80 -3.62 15.50 -2.16
CA HIS A 80 -3.38 14.07 -2.03
C HIS A 80 -4.14 13.44 -0.86
N ALA A 81 -4.28 14.17 0.25
CA ALA A 81 -4.95 13.67 1.45
C ALA A 81 -6.45 13.54 1.21
N GLU A 82 -7.07 14.54 0.58
CA GLU A 82 -8.48 14.48 0.18
C GLU A 82 -8.72 13.37 -0.86
N ARG A 83 -7.81 13.17 -1.81
CA ARG A 83 -7.92 12.03 -2.76
C ARG A 83 -7.90 10.68 -2.05
N TRP A 84 -7.00 10.51 -1.08
CA TRP A 84 -6.97 9.29 -0.28
C TRP A 84 -8.31 9.07 0.40
N ARG A 85 -8.79 10.06 1.17
CA ARG A 85 -9.98 9.94 2.02
C ARG A 85 -11.28 9.77 1.21
N SER A 86 -11.43 10.52 0.11
CA SER A 86 -12.68 10.54 -0.67
C SER A 86 -12.75 9.48 -1.77
N GLN A 87 -11.62 9.08 -2.35
CA GLN A 87 -11.62 8.22 -3.55
C GLN A 87 -10.95 6.87 -3.32
N VAL A 88 -9.75 6.86 -2.73
CA VAL A 88 -8.92 5.64 -2.71
C VAL A 88 -9.25 4.75 -1.51
N ALA A 89 -9.25 5.29 -0.29
CA ALA A 89 -9.51 4.54 0.93
C ALA A 89 -10.88 3.82 0.92
N PRO A 90 -11.99 4.44 0.46
CA PRO A 90 -13.28 3.76 0.41
C PRO A 90 -13.27 2.54 -0.53
N VAL A 91 -12.61 2.66 -1.69
CA VAL A 91 -12.49 1.56 -2.66
C VAL A 91 -11.59 0.48 -2.08
N PHE A 92 -10.38 0.84 -1.66
CA PHE A 92 -9.38 -0.08 -1.13
C PHE A 92 -9.93 -0.91 0.03
N GLY A 93 -10.51 -0.24 1.04
CA GLY A 93 -11.08 -0.91 2.21
C GLY A 93 -12.23 -1.88 1.89
N ARG A 94 -12.93 -1.68 0.76
CA ARG A 94 -14.04 -2.54 0.32
C ARG A 94 -13.58 -3.73 -0.52
N VAL A 95 -12.49 -3.62 -1.25
CA VAL A 95 -12.11 -4.62 -2.27
C VAL A 95 -10.78 -5.31 -2.05
N TRP A 96 -9.86 -4.73 -1.27
CA TRP A 96 -8.58 -5.37 -1.03
C TRP A 96 -8.75 -6.62 -0.15
N PRO A 97 -8.15 -7.77 -0.50
CA PRO A 97 -8.27 -8.98 0.30
C PRO A 97 -7.47 -8.84 1.61
N LEU A 98 -8.05 -9.35 2.71
CA LEU A 98 -7.39 -9.39 4.03
C LEU A 98 -6.69 -10.74 4.31
N ASP A 99 -6.95 -11.75 3.46
CA ASP A 99 -6.39 -13.09 3.57
C ASP A 99 -4.86 -13.06 3.50
N ALA A 100 -4.20 -13.74 4.44
CA ALA A 100 -2.75 -13.87 4.49
C ALA A 100 -2.18 -14.51 3.21
N ASN A 101 -2.90 -15.43 2.58
CA ASN A 101 -2.47 -16.10 1.35
C ASN A 101 -2.51 -15.19 0.12
N ALA A 102 -3.24 -14.08 0.21
CA ALA A 102 -3.33 -13.08 -0.86
C ALA A 102 -2.23 -12.02 -0.77
N ARG A 103 -1.38 -12.03 0.26
CA ARG A 103 -0.31 -11.05 0.44
C ARG A 103 0.92 -11.49 -0.33
N ASP A 104 1.52 -10.58 -1.08
CA ASP A 104 2.75 -10.83 -1.81
C ASP A 104 3.68 -9.60 -1.84
N PRO A 105 5.01 -9.81 -1.99
CA PRO A 105 5.99 -8.72 -1.98
C PRO A 105 5.77 -7.64 -3.05
N ASP A 106 5.37 -8.02 -4.25
CA ASP A 106 5.26 -7.08 -5.37
C ASP A 106 4.01 -6.20 -5.26
N ALA A 107 2.90 -6.76 -4.80
CA ALA A 107 1.73 -5.97 -4.40
C ALA A 107 2.08 -5.05 -3.22
N SER A 108 2.81 -5.56 -2.21
CA SER A 108 3.21 -4.78 -1.02
C SER A 108 4.01 -3.53 -1.41
N ARG A 109 4.96 -3.65 -2.35
CA ARG A 109 5.73 -2.50 -2.88
C ARG A 109 4.83 -1.41 -3.45
N ASN A 110 3.81 -1.78 -4.23
CA ASN A 110 2.88 -0.81 -4.81
C ASN A 110 1.95 -0.21 -3.75
N LEU A 111 1.53 -0.96 -2.73
CA LEU A 111 0.75 -0.43 -1.61
C LEU A 111 1.54 0.57 -0.76
N VAL A 112 2.83 0.28 -0.52
CA VAL A 112 3.74 1.19 0.19
C VAL A 112 3.89 2.50 -0.59
N ARG A 113 4.09 2.42 -1.92
CA ARG A 113 4.12 3.60 -2.78
C ARG A 113 2.81 4.37 -2.72
N MET A 114 1.66 3.69 -2.84
CA MET A 114 0.35 4.32 -2.69
C MET A 114 0.21 5.08 -1.36
N ALA A 115 0.69 4.53 -0.25
CA ALA A 115 0.67 5.23 1.04
C ALA A 115 1.57 6.46 1.01
N LEU A 116 2.81 6.37 0.52
CA LEU A 116 3.73 7.53 0.45
C LEU A 116 3.16 8.70 -0.38
N GLU A 117 2.32 8.42 -1.38
CA GLU A 117 1.64 9.43 -2.21
C GLU A 117 0.45 10.11 -1.51
N SER A 118 0.11 9.77 -0.25
CA SER A 118 -1.11 10.26 0.41
C SER A 118 -0.97 11.56 1.21
N GLY A 119 0.24 12.15 1.25
CA GLY A 119 0.49 13.43 1.92
C GLY A 119 0.03 13.40 3.38
N ASP A 120 -0.76 14.39 3.80
CA ASP A 120 -1.29 14.50 5.17
C ASP A 120 -2.19 13.32 5.59
N ALA A 121 -2.62 12.47 4.67
CA ALA A 121 -3.37 11.25 4.98
C ALA A 121 -2.48 9.99 5.13
N PHE A 122 -1.15 10.17 5.17
CA PHE A 122 -0.19 9.08 5.31
C PHE A 122 -0.43 8.19 6.53
N PRO A 123 -0.71 8.72 7.74
CA PRO A 123 -1.05 7.86 8.87
C PRO A 123 -2.24 6.94 8.62
N GLU A 124 -3.32 7.47 8.03
CA GLU A 124 -4.50 6.67 7.67
C GLU A 124 -4.18 5.61 6.60
N ALA A 125 -3.34 5.96 5.63
CA ALA A 125 -2.93 5.04 4.58
C ALA A 125 -2.07 3.89 5.13
N VAL A 126 -1.13 4.18 6.03
CA VAL A 126 -0.32 3.17 6.71
C VAL A 126 -1.20 2.21 7.51
N GLU A 127 -2.14 2.73 8.30
CA GLU A 127 -3.07 1.90 9.08
C GLU A 127 -3.95 1.02 8.18
N ALA A 128 -4.32 1.49 6.99
CA ALA A 128 -5.10 0.69 6.04
C ALA A 128 -4.30 -0.47 5.41
N ILE A 129 -2.98 -0.32 5.22
CA ILE A 129 -2.17 -1.31 4.50
C ILE A 129 -1.31 -2.21 5.39
N ARG A 130 -0.98 -1.79 6.63
CA ARG A 130 0.03 -2.47 7.46
C ARG A 130 -0.26 -3.94 7.73
N ASP A 131 -1.53 -4.33 7.77
CA ASP A 131 -1.94 -5.71 8.04
C ASP A 131 -2.06 -6.55 6.76
N VAL A 132 -1.90 -5.96 5.57
CA VAL A 132 -2.02 -6.65 4.27
C VAL A 132 -0.74 -6.60 3.43
N VAL A 133 0.25 -5.80 3.83
CA VAL A 133 1.60 -5.89 3.29
C VAL A 133 2.38 -7.04 3.92
N VAL A 134 3.41 -7.50 3.22
CA VAL A 134 4.38 -8.46 3.73
C VAL A 134 5.79 -7.89 3.61
N PRO A 135 6.74 -8.39 4.43
CA PRO A 135 8.12 -7.99 4.30
C PRO A 135 8.71 -8.28 2.93
N TYR A 136 9.59 -7.40 2.47
CA TYR A 136 10.35 -7.58 1.23
C TYR A 136 11.72 -6.91 1.33
N GLU A 137 12.60 -7.22 0.39
CA GLU A 137 13.96 -6.66 0.37
C GLU A 137 13.94 -5.15 0.03
N VAL A 138 14.52 -4.36 0.93
CA VAL A 138 14.68 -2.91 0.80
C VAL A 138 16.16 -2.60 0.72
N VAL A 139 16.59 -2.02 -0.40
CA VAL A 139 18.02 -1.71 -0.62
C VAL A 139 18.43 -0.46 0.15
N THR A 140 17.68 0.63 -0.04
CA THR A 140 17.83 1.90 0.70
C THR A 140 16.45 2.49 0.95
N ILE A 141 16.29 3.12 2.12
CA ILE A 141 15.05 3.81 2.48
C ILE A 141 14.99 5.17 1.81
N SER A 142 16.14 5.86 1.73
CA SER A 142 16.29 7.15 1.05
C SER A 142 15.84 7.08 -0.41
N GLY A 143 16.00 5.93 -1.08
CA GLY A 143 15.49 5.74 -2.43
C GLY A 143 13.97 5.84 -2.56
N TRP A 144 13.21 5.57 -1.49
CA TRP A 144 11.75 5.79 -1.45
C TRP A 144 11.43 7.25 -1.17
N LEU A 145 12.23 7.88 -0.32
CA LEU A 145 12.08 9.27 0.11
C LEU A 145 12.50 10.29 -0.96
N GLN A 146 13.33 9.90 -1.93
CA GLN A 146 13.75 10.73 -3.07
C GLN A 146 12.64 11.02 -4.10
N GLY A 147 11.39 10.61 -3.81
CA GLY A 147 10.23 10.95 -4.64
C GLY A 147 9.77 12.39 -4.50
N ASP A 148 8.46 12.60 -4.63
CA ASP A 148 7.83 13.92 -4.52
C ASP A 148 7.87 14.42 -3.06
N GLN A 149 7.50 15.69 -2.83
CA GLN A 149 7.60 16.35 -1.52
C GLN A 149 6.95 15.55 -0.38
N SER A 150 5.79 14.94 -0.64
CA SER A 150 5.06 14.07 0.28
C SER A 150 5.90 12.90 0.81
N HIS A 151 6.77 12.33 -0.01
CA HIS A 151 7.64 11.23 0.40
C HIS A 151 8.68 11.71 1.41
N ARG A 152 9.20 12.93 1.25
CA ARG A 152 10.16 13.54 2.17
C ARG A 152 9.51 13.97 3.48
N GLU A 153 8.24 14.33 3.45
CA GLU A 153 7.47 14.70 4.63
C GLU A 153 7.04 13.50 5.47
N ALA A 154 7.11 12.27 4.94
CA ALA A 154 6.74 11.07 5.68
C ALA A 154 7.57 10.89 6.98
N THR A 155 8.87 11.20 6.96
CA THR A 155 9.76 11.04 8.13
C THR A 155 9.69 12.22 9.10
N THR A 156 9.23 13.40 8.67
CA THR A 156 9.25 14.64 9.47
C THR A 156 7.85 15.11 9.89
N GLY A 157 6.85 15.01 9.01
CA GLY A 157 5.45 15.32 9.30
C GLY A 157 4.70 14.16 9.97
N HIS A 158 5.07 12.91 9.67
CA HIS A 158 4.38 11.71 10.16
C HIS A 158 5.32 10.58 10.65
N PRO A 159 6.31 10.89 11.51
CA PRO A 159 7.38 9.96 11.88
C PRO A 159 6.88 8.64 12.47
N LEU A 160 5.85 8.67 13.33
CA LEU A 160 5.30 7.45 13.92
C LEU A 160 4.70 6.50 12.88
N ALA A 161 3.93 7.03 11.92
CA ALA A 161 3.36 6.25 10.84
C ALA A 161 4.47 5.65 9.96
N PHE A 162 5.52 6.42 9.70
CA PHE A 162 6.66 5.95 8.92
C PHE A 162 7.39 4.79 9.60
N VAL A 163 7.67 4.88 10.90
CA VAL A 163 8.28 3.79 11.68
C VAL A 163 7.40 2.54 11.65
N ARG A 164 6.08 2.68 11.78
CA ARG A 164 5.15 1.55 11.68
C ARG A 164 5.16 0.91 10.29
N LEU A 165 5.22 1.71 9.24
CA LEU A 165 5.36 1.22 7.87
C LEU A 165 6.66 0.44 7.69
N MET A 166 7.79 0.99 8.15
CA MET A 166 9.09 0.30 8.11
C MET A 166 9.05 -1.03 8.85
N ASN A 167 8.42 -1.07 10.02
CA ASN A 167 8.27 -2.29 10.80
C ASN A 167 7.44 -3.36 10.08
N ALA A 168 6.46 -2.97 9.26
CA ALA A 168 5.64 -3.90 8.48
C ALA A 168 6.38 -4.46 7.25
N VAL A 169 7.26 -3.68 6.64
CA VAL A 169 7.95 -4.06 5.37
C VAL A 169 9.34 -4.65 5.57
N LEU A 170 9.98 -4.39 6.72
CA LEU A 170 11.30 -4.95 7.04
C LEU A 170 11.15 -6.27 7.80
N SER A 171 11.70 -7.33 7.20
CA SER A 171 11.69 -8.66 7.82
C SER A 171 12.61 -8.68 9.04
N ALA A 172 12.21 -9.42 10.08
CA ALA A 172 13.12 -9.72 11.19
C ALA A 172 14.32 -10.54 10.72
N ASP A 173 14.10 -11.38 9.71
CA ASP A 173 15.09 -12.31 9.17
C ASP A 173 15.68 -11.79 7.85
N ALA A 174 15.60 -10.47 7.62
CA ALA A 174 16.15 -9.85 6.43
C ALA A 174 17.66 -10.14 6.34
N ALA A 175 18.09 -10.76 5.23
CA ALA A 175 19.50 -11.04 4.97
C ALA A 175 20.33 -9.75 4.83
N ALA A 176 19.70 -8.67 4.37
CA ALA A 176 20.28 -7.35 4.26
C ALA A 176 19.37 -6.32 4.94
N ILE A 177 19.95 -5.53 5.84
CA ILE A 177 19.28 -4.39 6.48
C ILE A 177 19.68 -3.13 5.71
N PRO A 178 18.74 -2.23 5.38
CA PRO A 178 19.08 -0.98 4.70
C PRO A 178 20.15 -0.20 5.48
N PRO A 179 21.24 0.23 4.83
CA PRO A 179 22.35 0.88 5.52
C PRO A 179 21.96 2.25 6.12
N ASP A 180 20.92 2.88 5.57
CA ASP A 180 20.40 4.17 6.01
C ASP A 180 19.26 4.06 7.04
N LEU A 181 18.89 2.84 7.48
CA LEU A 181 17.84 2.64 8.48
C LEU A 181 18.11 3.42 9.77
N GLY A 182 19.34 3.37 10.30
CA GLY A 182 19.68 4.08 11.53
C GLY A 182 19.43 5.58 11.43
N ALA A 183 19.95 6.21 10.37
CA ALA A 183 19.83 7.64 10.15
C ALA A 183 18.36 8.09 10.01
N VAL A 184 17.54 7.31 9.28
CA VAL A 184 16.13 7.64 9.09
C VAL A 184 15.32 7.48 10.39
N LEU A 185 15.63 6.47 11.22
CA LEU A 185 14.97 6.33 12.52
C LEU A 185 15.35 7.46 13.49
N ASP A 186 16.61 7.87 13.47
CA ASP A 186 17.09 8.99 14.28
C ASP A 186 16.42 10.31 13.83
N GLU A 187 16.20 10.51 12.52
CA GLU A 187 15.41 11.64 11.99
C GLU A 187 13.96 11.60 12.49
N CYS A 188 13.30 10.44 12.43
CA CYS A 188 11.92 10.29 12.92
C CYS A 188 11.82 10.60 14.42
N LEU A 189 12.78 10.16 15.23
CA LEU A 189 12.82 10.41 16.67
C LEU A 189 13.11 11.88 16.99
N ALA A 190 13.93 12.54 16.18
CA ALA A 190 14.20 13.97 16.29
C ALA A 190 12.96 14.81 15.94
N ALA A 191 12.16 14.38 14.96
CA ALA A 191 10.91 15.02 14.58
C ALA A 191 9.81 14.83 15.64
N ASP A 192 9.69 13.65 16.23
CA ASP A 192 8.74 13.35 17.30
C ASP A 192 9.31 12.37 18.32
N SER A 193 9.60 12.89 19.52
CA SER A 193 10.12 12.09 20.64
C SER A 193 9.16 10.99 21.12
N SER A 194 7.86 11.09 20.86
CA SER A 194 6.86 10.08 21.26
C SER A 194 7.07 8.73 20.56
N VAL A 195 7.68 8.75 19.37
CA VAL A 195 8.10 7.57 18.61
C VAL A 195 9.01 6.65 19.42
N GLY A 196 9.79 7.22 20.35
CA GLY A 196 10.68 6.51 21.26
C GLY A 196 10.00 5.41 22.09
N SER A 197 8.69 5.52 22.30
CA SER A 197 7.91 4.56 23.10
C SER A 197 7.19 3.49 22.27
N ASP A 198 7.20 3.59 20.93
CA ASP A 198 6.49 2.64 20.08
C ASP A 198 7.30 1.35 19.89
N SER A 199 6.63 0.21 20.05
CA SER A 199 7.23 -1.13 19.88
C SER A 199 7.85 -1.35 18.50
N ALA A 200 7.34 -0.69 17.46
CA ALA A 200 7.88 -0.72 16.10
C ALA A 200 9.31 -0.17 16.07
N LEU A 201 9.56 0.97 16.75
CA LEU A 201 10.90 1.54 16.84
C LEU A 201 11.84 0.56 17.55
N LEU A 202 11.45 0.02 18.71
CA LEU A 202 12.28 -0.92 19.48
C LEU A 202 12.70 -2.15 18.67
N ARG A 203 11.79 -2.69 17.86
CA ARG A 203 12.07 -3.82 16.96
C ARG A 203 13.05 -3.43 15.85
N LEU A 204 12.85 -2.29 15.20
CA LEU A 204 13.75 -1.78 14.17
C LEU A 204 15.14 -1.44 14.74
N ASP A 205 15.19 -1.01 15.99
CA ASP A 205 16.41 -0.78 16.74
C ASP A 205 17.19 -2.07 17.01
N ALA A 206 16.49 -3.14 17.34
CA ALA A 206 17.09 -4.46 17.47
C ALA A 206 17.60 -5.00 16.12
N LEU A 207 16.89 -4.68 15.02
CA LEU A 207 17.33 -4.98 13.66
C LEU A 207 18.65 -4.26 13.33
N ARG A 208 18.73 -2.93 13.45
CA ARG A 208 19.95 -2.18 13.12
C ARG A 208 21.20 -2.63 13.88
N ARG A 209 21.03 -3.13 15.11
CA ARG A 209 22.16 -3.64 15.93
C ARG A 209 22.71 -4.96 15.39
N ARG A 210 21.86 -5.82 14.80
CA ARG A 210 22.30 -7.09 14.19
C ARG A 210 23.18 -6.86 12.96
N SER A 211 22.92 -5.83 12.16
CA SER A 211 23.75 -5.51 10.99
C SER A 211 25.11 -4.90 11.33
N ALA A 212 25.31 -4.43 12.56
CA ALA A 212 26.57 -3.82 12.99
C ALA A 212 27.57 -4.82 13.60
N THR A 213 27.20 -6.11 13.69
CA THR A 213 28.03 -7.21 14.21
C THR A 213 28.52 -8.07 13.07
#